data_AF-A0A7V3D4Z4-F1
#
_entry.id   AF-A0A7V3D4Z4-F1
#
_cell.length_a   1.000
_cell.length_b   1.000
_cell.length_c   1.000
_cell.angle_alpha   90.00
_cell.angle_beta   90.00
_cell.angle_gamma   90.00
#
_symmetry.space_group_name_H-M   'P 1'
#
loop_
_entity.id
_entity.type
_entity.pdbx_description
1 polymer ?
#
loop_
_entity_poly.entity_id
_entity_poly.type
_entity_poly.pdbx_seq_one_letter_code
_entity_poly.pdbx_strand_id
1 'polypeptide(L)'
;HLFGHGLRGGAVNKYSEADHNEDGLNALARKSLGDVANTAYEWLNAALWKMARPASSLILPSLTEHTLGQVMQLLMLATVIEGRLMGINPYGEPGVETYRRGLREQLKA
;
A
#
# COMPACT_ATOMS: atom_id res chain seq x y z
N HIS A 1 30.02 23.71 -6.62
CA HIS A 1 30.01 23.21 -8.01
C HIS A 1 29.81 21.70 -7.95
N LEU A 2 28.79 21.18 -8.65
CA LEU A 2 28.55 19.76 -8.98
C LEU A 2 27.98 18.83 -7.89
N PHE A 3 26.69 18.99 -7.58
CA PHE A 3 25.80 17.85 -7.32
C PHE A 3 24.50 18.08 -8.11
N GLY A 4 24.58 17.76 -9.39
CA GLY A 4 23.46 17.76 -10.32
C GLY A 4 23.48 16.46 -11.09
N HIS A 5 22.65 15.51 -10.69
CA HIS A 5 22.07 14.58 -11.65
C HIS A 5 20.64 14.26 -11.20
N GLY A 6 19.73 15.04 -11.77
CA GLY A 6 18.29 14.92 -11.54
C GLY A 6 17.79 13.55 -11.97
N LEU A 7 17.01 12.95 -11.07
CA LEU A 7 15.96 12.01 -11.43
C LEU A 7 14.96 12.79 -12.30
N ARG A 8 15.15 12.69 -13.61
CA ARG A 8 14.22 13.18 -14.63
C ARG A 8 13.00 12.24 -14.62
N GLY A 9 12.18 12.35 -13.58
CA GLY A 9 10.86 11.72 -13.49
C GLY A 9 9.93 12.37 -14.52
N GLY A 10 9.20 11.53 -15.24
CA GLY A 10 8.35 11.91 -16.37
C GLY A 10 7.38 13.04 -16.08
N ALA A 11 6.95 13.73 -17.14
CA ALA A 11 6.03 14.85 -17.13
C ALA A 11 5.02 14.75 -15.98
N VAL A 12 5.22 15.59 -14.96
CA VAL A 12 4.33 15.67 -13.82
C VAL A 12 2.98 16.12 -14.37
N ASN A 13 2.01 15.22 -14.44
CA ASN A 13 0.69 15.52 -14.96
C ASN A 13 0.03 16.53 -14.01
N LYS A 14 0.11 17.81 -14.36
CA LYS A 14 -0.50 18.91 -13.62
C LYS A 14 -1.92 19.06 -14.14
N TYR A 15 -2.87 19.27 -13.23
CA TYR A 15 -4.23 19.59 -13.63
C TYR A 15 -4.23 20.88 -14.46
N SER A 16 -4.89 20.82 -15.62
CA SER A 16 -5.17 21.98 -16.46
C SER A 16 -6.41 22.69 -15.96
N GLU A 17 -6.46 24.01 -16.15
CA GLU A 17 -7.71 24.77 -15.99
C GLU A 17 -8.64 24.39 -17.16
N ALA A 18 -9.94 24.22 -16.86
CA ALA A 18 -11.01 23.99 -17.85
C ALA A 18 -11.93 25.21 -17.94
N ASP A 19 -12.50 25.45 -19.12
CA ASP A 19 -13.39 26.60 -19.39
C ASP A 19 -14.68 26.58 -18.54
N HIS A 20 -15.14 25.38 -18.17
CA HIS A 20 -16.28 25.17 -17.29
C HIS A 20 -15.81 24.52 -15.98
N ASN A 21 -16.15 25.13 -14.84
CA ASN A 21 -15.72 24.71 -13.50
C ASN A 21 -16.89 24.15 -12.66
N GLU A 22 -17.71 23.29 -13.27
CA GLU A 22 -18.88 22.72 -12.58
C GLU A 22 -18.49 21.73 -11.46
N ASP A 23 -17.29 21.15 -11.55
CA ASP A 23 -16.72 20.22 -10.58
C ASP A 23 -15.87 20.90 -9.48
N GLY A 24 -15.59 22.19 -9.62
CA GLY A 24 -14.73 22.96 -8.72
C GLY A 24 -13.24 22.59 -8.77
N LEU A 25 -12.83 21.71 -9.70
CA LEU A 25 -11.46 21.18 -9.75
C LEU A 25 -10.43 22.17 -10.29
N ASN A 26 -10.87 23.30 -10.87
CA ASN A 26 -9.95 24.40 -11.23
C ASN A 26 -9.18 24.93 -10.01
N ALA A 27 -9.67 24.75 -8.78
CA ALA A 27 -8.93 25.09 -7.55
C ALA A 27 -7.67 24.23 -7.33
N LEU A 28 -7.62 23.05 -7.96
CA LEU A 28 -6.47 22.14 -7.95
C LEU A 28 -5.60 22.31 -9.21
N ALA A 29 -5.99 23.19 -10.14
CA ALA A 29 -5.19 23.48 -11.31
C ALA A 29 -3.76 23.86 -10.89
N ARG A 30 -2.78 23.45 -11.70
CA ARG A 30 -1.33 23.61 -11.45
C ARG A 30 -0.75 22.75 -10.33
N LYS A 31 -1.56 22.06 -9.51
CA LYS A 31 -1.07 21.00 -8.61
C LYS A 31 -0.83 19.73 -9.41
N SER A 32 0.16 18.97 -9.01
CA SER A 32 0.34 17.61 -9.52
C SER A 32 -0.55 16.62 -8.77
N LEU A 33 -0.79 15.47 -9.39
CA LEU A 33 -1.43 14.35 -8.70
C LEU A 33 -0.65 13.93 -7.44
N GLY A 34 0.68 14.02 -7.47
CA GLY A 34 1.53 13.74 -6.32
C GLY A 34 1.30 14.71 -5.15
N ASP A 35 1.12 16.00 -5.44
CA ASP A 35 0.83 17.02 -4.41
C ASP A 35 -0.51 16.75 -3.74
N VAL A 36 -1.53 16.40 -4.52
CA VAL A 36 -2.87 16.06 -4.02
C VAL A 36 -2.82 14.78 -3.17
N ALA A 37 -2.16 13.74 -3.66
CA ALA A 37 -2.03 12.47 -2.95
C ALA A 37 -1.25 12.61 -1.63
N ASN A 38 -0.14 13.35 -1.62
CA ASN A 38 0.65 13.61 -0.41
C ASN A 38 -0.16 14.41 0.62
N THR A 39 -0.87 15.46 0.18
CA THR A 39 -1.72 16.25 1.07
C THR A 39 -2.83 15.40 1.70
N ALA A 40 -3.44 14.51 0.91
CA ALA A 40 -4.46 13.58 1.40
C ALA A 40 -3.89 12.59 2.42
N TYR A 41 -2.70 12.05 2.16
CA TYR A 41 -2.00 11.15 3.08
C TYR A 41 -1.66 11.82 4.43
N GLU A 42 -1.13 13.04 4.41
CA GLU A 42 -0.83 13.81 5.62
C GLU A 42 -2.10 14.10 6.44
N TRP A 43 -3.16 14.53 5.77
CA TRP A 43 -4.44 14.80 6.41
C TRP A 43 -5.02 13.55 7.06
N LEU A 44 -4.98 12.41 6.36
CA LEU A 44 -5.48 11.14 6.88
C LEU A 44 -4.71 10.70 8.14
N ASN A 45 -3.38 10.79 8.13
CA ASN A 45 -2.56 10.47 9.29
C ASN A 45 -2.90 11.37 10.49
N ALA A 46 -3.06 12.67 10.26
CA ALA A 46 -3.46 13.61 11.31
C ALA A 46 -4.87 13.30 11.87
N ALA A 47 -5.80 12.87 11.01
CA ALA A 47 -7.14 12.46 11.42
C ALA A 47 -7.11 11.17 12.27
N LEU A 48 -6.36 10.15 11.85
CA LEU A 48 -6.19 8.90 12.61
C LEU A 48 -5.56 9.15 13.98
N TRP A 49 -4.56 10.03 14.04
CA TRP A 49 -3.95 10.45 15.29
C TRP A 49 -4.97 11.09 16.25
N LYS A 50 -5.80 12.02 15.76
CA LYS A 50 -6.86 12.66 16.55
C LYS A 50 -7.90 11.67 17.08
N MET A 51 -8.15 10.59 16.35
CA MET A 51 -9.08 9.53 16.75
C MET A 51 -8.43 8.46 17.65
N ALA A 52 -7.18 8.64 18.07
CA ALA A 52 -6.40 7.64 18.81
C ALA A 52 -6.42 6.26 18.12
N ARG A 53 -6.40 6.26 16.78
CA ARG A 53 -6.31 5.04 15.96
C ARG A 53 -4.85 4.85 15.57
N PRO A 54 -4.19 3.74 15.98
CA PRO A 54 -2.81 3.50 15.62
C PRO A 54 -2.69 3.30 14.10
N ALA A 55 -1.77 4.03 13.49
CA ALA A 55 -1.44 3.95 12.08
C ALA A 55 0.09 3.83 11.94
N SER A 56 0.55 3.20 10.86
CA SER A 56 1.97 3.05 10.55
C SER A 56 2.19 3.23 9.06
N SER A 57 3.33 3.80 8.70
CA SER A 57 3.67 4.12 7.32
C SER A 57 4.97 3.44 6.92
N LEU A 58 4.94 2.76 5.78
CA LEU A 58 6.11 2.13 5.18
C LEU A 58 6.56 2.98 4.00
N ILE A 59 7.64 3.73 4.19
CA ILE A 59 8.16 4.67 3.18
C ILE A 59 9.16 3.93 2.29
N LEU A 60 8.86 3.84 1.00
CA LEU A 60 9.76 3.25 0.01
C LEU A 60 10.52 4.37 -0.73
N PRO A 61 11.87 4.30 -0.80
CA PRO A 61 12.65 5.33 -1.49
C PRO A 61 12.40 5.35 -3.01
N SER A 62 12.09 4.19 -3.58
CA SER A 62 11.70 4.02 -4.98
C SER A 62 10.94 2.70 -5.15
N LEU A 63 10.15 2.58 -6.22
CA LEU A 63 9.49 1.33 -6.58
C LEU A 63 10.38 0.58 -7.58
N THR A 64 11.17 -0.36 -7.07
CA THR A 64 12.06 -1.23 -7.84
C THR A 64 11.89 -2.66 -7.39
N GLU A 65 12.39 -3.61 -8.17
CA GLU A 65 12.38 -5.03 -7.82
C GLU A 65 13.10 -5.29 -6.49
N HIS A 66 14.17 -4.52 -6.22
CA HIS A 66 14.92 -4.60 -4.97
C HIS A 66 14.09 -4.14 -3.77
N THR A 67 13.48 -2.95 -3.84
CA THR A 67 12.67 -2.42 -2.73
C THR A 67 11.40 -3.25 -2.53
N LEU A 68 10.80 -3.76 -3.61
CA LEU A 68 9.67 -4.66 -3.53
C LEU A 68 10.05 -5.99 -2.84
N GLY A 69 11.20 -6.58 -3.19
CA GLY A 69 11.71 -7.78 -2.52
C GLY A 69 11.92 -7.58 -1.02
N GLN A 70 12.44 -6.43 -0.61
CA GLN A 70 12.58 -6.05 0.81
C GLN A 70 11.22 -6.00 1.53
N VAL A 71 10.20 -5.40 0.90
CA VAL A 71 8.84 -5.33 1.46
C VAL A 71 8.23 -6.72 1.58
N MET A 72 8.35 -7.56 0.55
CA MET A 72 7.82 -8.91 0.58
C MET A 72 8.48 -9.73 1.70
N GLN A 73 9.80 -9.65 1.85
CA GLN A 73 10.52 -10.33 2.91
C GLN A 73 10.09 -9.85 4.30
N LEU A 74 9.92 -8.54 4.47
CA LEU A 74 9.41 -7.94 5.71
C LEU A 74 8.03 -8.50 6.06
N LEU A 75 7.10 -8.53 5.10
CA LEU A 75 5.73 -9.01 5.33
C LEU A 75 5.69 -10.52 5.61
N MET A 76 6.49 -11.33 4.92
CA MET A 76 6.59 -12.77 5.20
C MET A 76 7.09 -13.04 6.63
N LEU A 77 8.12 -12.31 7.07
CA LEU A 77 8.63 -12.42 8.43
C LEU A 77 7.60 -11.95 9.47
N ALA A 78 6.91 -10.84 9.20
CA ALA A 78 5.86 -10.31 10.07
C ALA A 78 4.75 -11.35 10.28
N THR A 79 4.27 -12.00 9.22
CA THR A 79 3.24 -13.06 9.32
C THR A 79 3.72 -14.27 10.12
N VAL A 80 4.97 -14.72 9.94
CA VAL A 80 5.51 -15.85 10.72
C VAL A 80 5.61 -15.50 12.21
N ILE A 81 6.07 -14.29 12.53
CA ILE A 81 6.17 -13.81 13.91
C ILE A 81 4.77 -13.71 14.52
N GLU A 82 3.81 -13.13 13.80
CA GLU A 82 2.42 -13.02 14.22
C GLU A 82 1.79 -14.39 14.48
N GLY A 83 1.94 -15.35 13.57
CA GLY A 83 1.42 -16.71 13.76
C GLY A 83 2.01 -17.39 15.00
N ARG A 84 3.32 -17.22 15.24
CA ARG A 84 3.96 -17.71 16.47
C ARG A 84 3.44 -17.01 17.72
N LEU A 85 3.22 -15.69 17.68
CA LEU A 85 2.65 -14.93 18.79
C LEU A 85 1.22 -15.37 19.12
N MET A 86 0.44 -15.75 18.10
CA MET A 86 -0.92 -16.28 18.26
C MET A 86 -0.95 -17.76 18.68
N GLY A 87 0.20 -18.42 18.84
CA GLY A 87 0.28 -19.84 19.20
C GLY A 87 -0.18 -20.79 18.09
N ILE A 88 -0.26 -20.30 16.85
CA ILE A 88 -0.65 -21.07 15.67
C ILE A 88 0.63 -21.50 14.95
N ASN A 89 0.63 -22.68 14.32
CA ASN A 89 1.72 -23.06 13.43
C ASN A 89 1.58 -22.29 12.10
N PRO A 90 2.43 -21.29 11.78
CA PRO A 90 2.29 -20.49 10.58
C PRO A 90 2.61 -21.27 9.29
N TYR A 91 3.13 -22.48 9.41
CA TYR A 91 3.47 -23.36 8.30
C TYR A 91 2.51 -24.56 8.17
N GLY A 92 1.54 -24.69 9.07
CA GLY A 92 0.55 -25.75 9.01
C GLY A 92 -0.63 -25.32 8.13
N GLU A 93 -1.02 -26.15 7.18
CA GLU A 93 -2.24 -25.98 6.37
C GLU A 93 -3.38 -26.90 6.85
N PRO A 94 -3.95 -26.73 8.07
CA PRO A 94 -4.99 -27.64 8.56
C PRO A 94 -6.29 -27.58 7.73
N GLY A 95 -6.53 -26.46 7.02
CA GLY A 95 -7.75 -26.25 6.24
C GLY A 95 -7.77 -27.00 4.90
N VAL A 96 -6.63 -27.11 4.22
CA VAL A 96 -6.56 -27.67 2.85
C VAL A 96 -6.82 -29.17 2.85
N GLU A 97 -6.30 -29.87 3.84
CA GLU A 97 -6.48 -31.33 3.95
C GLU A 97 -7.91 -31.69 4.40
N THR A 98 -8.50 -30.87 5.25
CA THR A 98 -9.90 -31.03 5.69
C THR A 98 -10.86 -30.80 4.52
N TYR A 99 -10.61 -29.76 3.72
CA TYR A 99 -11.36 -29.49 2.49
C TYR A 99 -11.24 -30.63 1.46
N ARG A 100 -10.00 -31.08 1.17
CA ARG A 100 -9.77 -32.18 0.22
C ARG A 100 -10.47 -33.48 0.64
N ARG A 101 -10.53 -33.76 1.94
CA ARG A 101 -11.18 -34.96 2.48
C ARG A 101 -12.70 -34.88 2.33
N GLY A 102 -13.32 -33.77 2.75
CA GLY A 102 -14.76 -33.58 2.61
C GLY A 102 -15.23 -33.63 1.15
N LEU A 103 -14.43 -33.05 0.23
CA LEU A 103 -14.71 -33.12 -1.21
C LEU A 103 -14.72 -34.56 -1.74
N ARG A 104 -13.74 -35.39 -1.33
CA ARG A 104 -13.68 -36.80 -1.75
C ARG A 104 -14.81 -37.64 -1.16
N GLU A 105 -15.25 -37.34 0.06
CA GLU A 105 -16.37 -38.07 0.68
C GLU A 105 -17.69 -37.78 -0.01
N GLN A 106 -17.97 -36.52 -0.37
CA GLN A 106 -19.21 -36.15 -1.08
C GLN A 106 -19.26 -36.65 -2.53
N LEU A 107 -18.13 -36.75 -3.22
CA LEU A 107 -18.08 -37.24 -4.61
C LEU A 107 -18.12 -38.78 -4.73
N LYS A 108 -17.96 -39.51 -3.62
CA LYS A 108 -18.04 -40.98 -3.58
C LYS A 108 -19.41 -41.51 -3.17
N ALA A 109 -20.34 -40.63 -2.78
CA ALA A 109 -21.74 -40.96 -2.52
C ALA A 109 -22.58 -40.81 -3.79
#